data_AF-A0A6P0IKM9-F1
#
_entry.id   AF-A0A6P0IKM9-F1
#
_cell.length_a   1.000
_cell.length_b   1.000
_cell.length_c   1.000
_cell.angle_alpha   90.00
_cell.angle_beta   90.00
_cell.angle_gamma   90.00
#
_symmetry.space_group_name_H-M   'P 1'
#
loop_
_entity.id
_entity.type
_entity.pdbx_description
1 polymer ?
#
loop_
_entity_poly.entity_id
_entity_poly.type
_entity_poly.pdbx_seq_one_letter_code
_entity_poly.pdbx_strand_id
1 'polypeptide(L)'
;MVIKTENHPNDLAKQILEQESRDRQALALLLDRHLARNDQILVQKTHMGTTEAFIGSVTLEWLAIRVRYASQLPLFQQKFDQQTNNIVRDADTIEALQQRPLDWSRQAALAQYLAARKTHKFPPVLVVLSSGWVDNAQAAQWDKNQRARQSAAEFTSLDKDRTVGLLDVSDHVSIFALDGQHRLMGI
;
A
#
# COMPACT_ATOMS: atom_id res chain seq x y z
N MET A 1 20.28 0.66 61.89
CA MET A 1 20.89 1.70 61.03
C MET A 1 20.21 1.59 59.67
N VAL A 2 19.26 2.48 59.39
CA VAL A 2 18.49 2.46 58.13
C VAL A 2 19.36 3.14 57.08
N ILE A 3 19.90 2.37 56.14
CA ILE A 3 20.59 2.92 54.98
C ILE A 3 19.49 3.52 54.09
N LYS A 4 19.32 4.85 54.14
CA LYS A 4 18.57 5.58 53.13
C LYS A 4 19.39 5.48 51.84
N THR A 5 18.91 4.69 50.89
CA THR A 5 19.34 4.81 49.49
C THR A 5 18.83 6.16 48.98
N GLU A 6 19.71 7.16 49.01
CA GLU A 6 19.50 8.40 48.27
C GLU A 6 19.60 8.05 46.79
N ASN A 7 18.44 7.88 46.12
CA ASN A 7 18.40 7.79 44.67
C ASN A 7 18.86 9.14 44.11
N HIS A 8 20.14 9.22 43.75
CA HIS A 8 20.68 10.42 43.12
C HIS A 8 19.99 10.63 41.76
N PRO A 9 19.60 11.86 41.42
CA PRO A 9 18.87 12.17 40.18
C PRO A 9 19.60 11.71 38.91
N ASN A 10 20.93 11.56 38.98
CA ASN A 10 21.75 11.05 37.89
C ASN A 10 21.55 9.54 37.64
N ASP A 11 21.24 8.77 38.68
CA ASP A 11 20.94 7.33 38.58
C ASP A 11 19.53 7.10 38.00
N LEU A 12 18.56 7.93 38.40
CA LEU A 12 17.22 7.93 37.80
C LEU A 12 17.25 8.29 36.31
N ALA A 13 18.00 9.34 35.93
CA ALA A 13 18.17 9.72 34.53
C ALA A 13 18.80 8.59 33.69
N LYS A 14 19.81 7.91 34.24
CA LYS A 14 20.46 6.77 33.60
C LYS A 14 19.50 5.59 33.42
N GLN A 15 18.71 5.26 34.44
CA GLN A 15 17.70 4.19 34.37
C GLN A 15 16.61 4.48 33.32
N ILE A 16 16.17 5.75 33.22
CA ILE A 16 15.21 6.16 32.19
C ILE A 16 15.80 5.97 30.79
N LEU A 17 17.04 6.40 30.55
CA LEU A 17 17.71 6.24 29.26
C LEU A 17 17.94 4.77 28.89
N GLU A 18 18.32 3.94 29.87
CA GLU A 18 18.47 2.50 29.65
C GLU A 18 17.13 1.83 29.32
N GLN A 19 16.05 2.21 30.00
CA GLN A 19 14.72 1.70 29.71
C GLN A 19 14.25 2.12 28.32
N GLU A 20 14.41 3.39 27.95
CA GLU A 20 14.06 3.89 26.62
C GLU A 20 14.83 3.16 25.52
N SER A 21 16.12 2.86 25.75
CA SER A 21 16.93 2.09 24.82
C SER A 21 16.41 0.66 24.64
N ARG A 22 16.05 -0.02 25.74
CA ARG A 22 15.46 -1.37 25.72
C ARG A 22 14.11 -1.39 25.00
N ASP A 23 13.25 -0.41 25.29
CA ASP A 23 11.93 -0.30 24.66
C ASP A 23 12.06 -0.07 23.15
N ARG A 24 13.00 0.78 22.73
CA ARG A 24 13.28 1.03 21.30
C ARG A 24 13.81 -0.22 20.60
N GLN A 25 14.69 -0.98 21.26
CA GLN A 25 15.19 -2.25 20.71
C GLN A 25 14.09 -3.30 20.59
N ALA A 26 13.23 -3.42 21.61
CA ALA A 26 12.08 -4.32 21.56
C ALA A 26 11.13 -3.95 20.42
N LEU A 27 10.83 -2.65 20.25
CA LEU A 27 10.00 -2.17 19.16
C LEU A 27 10.61 -2.48 17.78
N ALA A 28 11.91 -2.24 17.61
CA ALA A 28 12.61 -2.54 16.35
C ALA A 28 12.51 -4.03 15.99
N LEU A 29 12.77 -4.93 16.95
CA LEU A 29 12.67 -6.38 16.74
C LEU A 29 11.24 -6.82 16.37
N LEU A 30 10.23 -6.23 17.01
CA LEU A 30 8.83 -6.51 16.70
C LEU A 30 8.46 -6.02 15.29
N LEU A 31 8.89 -4.81 14.92
CA LEU A 31 8.65 -4.26 13.59
C LEU A 31 9.36 -5.07 12.50
N ASP A 32 10.62 -5.45 12.69
CA ASP A 32 11.38 -6.25 11.73
C ASP A 32 10.67 -7.57 11.39
N ARG A 33 10.07 -8.23 12.39
CA ARG A 33 9.28 -9.45 12.19
C ARG A 33 8.08 -9.23 11.26
N HIS A 34 7.43 -8.06 11.33
CA HIS A 34 6.29 -7.74 10.49
C HIS A 34 6.70 -7.22 9.11
N LEU A 35 7.74 -6.38 9.05
CA LEU A 35 8.27 -5.78 7.82
C LEU A 35 8.99 -6.79 6.91
N ALA A 36 9.52 -7.88 7.47
CA ALA A 36 10.14 -8.95 6.68
C ALA A 36 9.12 -9.81 5.91
N ARG A 37 7.82 -9.65 6.17
CA ARG A 37 6.78 -10.41 5.48
C ARG A 37 6.37 -9.70 4.20
N ASN A 38 6.19 -10.46 3.13
CA ASN A 38 5.74 -9.93 1.83
C ASN A 38 4.22 -9.84 1.70
N ASP A 39 3.48 -10.34 2.69
CA ASP A 39 2.02 -10.43 2.69
C ASP A 39 1.34 -9.25 3.41
N GLN A 40 2.13 -8.37 4.03
CA GLN A 40 1.64 -7.22 4.79
C GLN A 40 2.55 -6.01 4.55
N ILE A 41 1.97 -4.82 4.58
CA ILE A 41 2.73 -3.57 4.55
C ILE A 41 2.34 -2.67 5.72
N LEU A 42 3.33 -2.00 6.31
CA LEU A 42 3.08 -0.97 7.32
C LEU A 42 2.50 0.27 6.63
N VAL A 43 1.35 0.73 7.13
CA VAL A 43 0.62 1.87 6.58
C VAL A 43 0.13 2.79 7.67
N GLN A 44 -0.04 4.05 7.29
CA GLN A 44 -0.87 5.00 8.00
C GLN A 44 -2.27 5.00 7.37
N LYS A 45 -3.29 4.77 8.20
CA LYS A 45 -4.69 4.95 7.83
C LYS A 45 -5.01 6.44 7.79
N THR A 46 -5.65 6.88 6.71
CA THR A 46 -6.09 8.25 6.48
C THR A 46 -7.54 8.26 6.01
N HIS A 47 -8.19 9.42 6.09
CA HIS A 47 -9.56 9.60 5.63
C HIS A 47 -9.61 10.77 4.65
N MET A 48 -10.22 10.55 3.49
CA MET A 48 -10.56 11.59 2.53
C MET A 48 -12.08 11.71 2.46
N GLY A 49 -12.64 12.66 3.21
CA GLY A 49 -14.08 12.74 3.40
C GLY A 49 -14.62 11.51 4.14
N THR A 50 -15.54 10.78 3.52
CA THR A 50 -16.10 9.53 4.06
C THR A 50 -15.32 8.28 3.63
N THR A 51 -14.28 8.43 2.81
CA THR A 51 -13.53 7.31 2.25
C THR A 51 -12.25 7.06 3.06
N GLU A 52 -12.10 5.83 3.51
CA GLU A 52 -10.87 5.35 4.14
C GLU A 52 -9.80 5.11 3.06
N ALA A 53 -8.56 5.51 3.34
CA ALA A 53 -7.41 5.26 2.49
C ALA A 53 -6.17 4.94 3.34
N PHE A 54 -5.14 4.42 2.69
CA PHE A 54 -3.90 4.00 3.34
C PHE A 54 -2.69 4.59 2.62
N ILE A 55 -1.69 4.99 3.39
CA ILE A 55 -0.42 5.49 2.87
C ILE A 55 0.69 4.59 3.43
N GLY A 56 1.47 3.98 2.54
CA GLY A 56 2.59 3.11 2.88
C GLY A 56 3.78 3.35 1.98
N SER A 57 4.92 2.73 2.33
CA SER A 57 6.13 2.75 1.52
C SER A 57 6.54 1.31 1.19
N VAL A 58 6.94 1.09 -0.06
CA VAL A 58 7.39 -0.20 -0.59
C VAL A 58 8.60 0.03 -1.49
N THR A 59 9.39 -1.01 -1.72
CA THR A 59 10.49 -0.95 -2.68
C THR A 59 9.95 -0.90 -4.12
N LEU A 60 10.77 -0.41 -5.05
CA LEU A 60 10.43 -0.45 -6.49
C LEU A 60 10.26 -1.89 -6.98
N GLU A 61 11.11 -2.80 -6.51
CA GLU A 61 11.03 -4.23 -6.79
C GLU A 61 9.69 -4.83 -6.36
N TRP A 62 9.25 -4.55 -5.13
CA TRP A 62 7.95 -5.00 -4.65
C TRP A 62 6.82 -4.43 -5.51
N LEU A 63 6.90 -3.14 -5.87
CA LEU A 63 5.89 -2.50 -6.72
C LEU A 63 5.78 -3.18 -8.08
N ALA A 64 6.91 -3.47 -8.73
CA ALA A 64 6.96 -4.12 -10.05
C ALA A 64 6.37 -5.53 -10.04
N ILE A 65 6.57 -6.28 -8.95
CA ILE A 65 6.09 -7.65 -8.80
C ILE A 65 4.60 -7.69 -8.43
N ARG A 66 4.16 -6.79 -7.55
CA ARG A 66 2.86 -6.89 -6.88
C ARG A 66 1.76 -6.02 -7.49
N VAL A 67 2.12 -4.92 -8.14
CA VAL A 67 1.15 -3.97 -8.67
C VAL A 67 0.93 -4.16 -10.16
N ARG A 68 -0.33 -4.26 -10.54
CA ARG A 68 -0.79 -4.42 -11.91
C ARG A 68 -1.22 -3.08 -12.51
N TYR A 69 -1.26 -2.99 -13.83
CA TYR A 69 -1.83 -1.81 -14.50
C TYR A 69 -3.34 -1.76 -14.33
N ALA A 70 -3.95 -0.56 -14.32
CA ALA A 70 -5.41 -0.44 -14.27
C ALA A 70 -6.07 -1.19 -15.43
N SER A 71 -5.42 -1.29 -16.60
CA SER A 71 -5.91 -2.06 -17.75
C SER A 71 -6.17 -3.54 -17.47
N GLN A 72 -5.59 -4.08 -16.40
CA GLN A 72 -5.74 -5.47 -15.99
C GLN A 72 -6.85 -5.67 -14.95
N LEU A 73 -7.55 -4.61 -14.53
CA LEU A 73 -8.70 -4.73 -13.66
C LEU A 73 -9.75 -5.65 -14.29
N PRO A 74 -10.40 -6.55 -13.53
CA PRO A 74 -11.43 -7.46 -14.04
C PRO A 74 -12.55 -6.74 -14.82
N LEU A 75 -12.95 -5.55 -14.35
CA LEU A 75 -13.92 -4.68 -15.02
C LEU A 75 -13.57 -4.37 -16.49
N PHE A 76 -12.28 -4.34 -16.84
CA PHE A 76 -11.81 -3.94 -18.16
C PHE A 76 -11.32 -5.10 -19.03
N GLN A 77 -11.31 -6.34 -18.52
CA GLN A 77 -10.78 -7.50 -19.25
C GLN A 77 -11.47 -7.73 -20.61
N GLN A 78 -12.77 -7.48 -20.70
CA GLN A 78 -13.53 -7.66 -21.94
C GLN A 78 -13.17 -6.65 -23.04
N LYS A 79 -12.49 -5.57 -22.68
CA LYS A 79 -12.10 -4.46 -23.56
C LYS A 79 -10.59 -4.35 -23.71
N PHE A 80 -9.82 -5.33 -23.22
CA PHE A 80 -8.38 -5.33 -23.30
C PHE A 80 -7.90 -5.76 -24.69
N ASP A 81 -7.11 -4.92 -25.35
CA ASP A 81 -6.43 -5.20 -26.59
C ASP A 81 -5.02 -5.73 -26.33
N GLN A 82 -4.80 -6.99 -26.71
CA GLN A 82 -3.51 -7.68 -26.56
C GLN A 82 -2.42 -7.13 -27.47
N GLN A 83 -2.76 -6.48 -28.60
CA GLN A 83 -1.77 -5.93 -29.53
C GLN A 83 -1.15 -4.66 -28.99
N THR A 84 -1.96 -3.79 -28.38
CA THR A 84 -1.51 -2.50 -27.83
C THR A 84 -1.25 -2.55 -26.34
N ASN A 85 -1.55 -3.68 -25.67
CA ASN A 85 -1.45 -3.87 -24.22
C ASN A 85 -2.23 -2.78 -23.46
N ASN A 86 -3.42 -2.44 -23.96
CA ASN A 86 -4.22 -1.30 -23.51
C ASN A 86 -5.72 -1.58 -23.66
N ILE A 87 -6.57 -0.71 -23.10
CA ILE A 87 -8.02 -0.84 -23.22
C ILE A 87 -8.50 -0.19 -24.53
N VAL A 88 -9.32 -0.91 -25.30
CA VAL A 88 -10.06 -0.39 -26.46
C VAL A 88 -11.00 0.71 -26.00
N ARG A 89 -10.93 1.87 -26.65
CA ARG A 89 -11.77 3.03 -26.34
C ARG A 89 -13.04 3.01 -27.17
N ASP A 90 -14.16 2.80 -26.49
CA ASP A 90 -15.51 3.03 -26.96
C ASP A 90 -16.25 3.95 -25.99
N ALA A 91 -17.51 4.30 -26.33
CA ALA A 91 -18.32 5.19 -25.51
C ALA A 91 -18.45 4.68 -24.05
N ASP A 92 -18.54 3.36 -23.87
CA ASP A 92 -18.71 2.71 -22.55
C ASP A 92 -17.43 2.76 -21.71
N THR A 93 -16.26 2.65 -22.34
CA THR A 93 -14.96 2.70 -21.65
C THR A 93 -14.47 4.12 -21.40
N ILE A 94 -14.80 5.11 -22.24
CA ILE A 94 -14.37 6.50 -22.00
C ILE A 94 -15.01 7.08 -20.74
N GLU A 95 -16.28 6.76 -20.48
CA GLU A 95 -16.97 7.21 -19.27
C GLU A 95 -16.46 6.49 -18.01
N ALA A 96 -16.11 5.21 -18.14
CA ALA A 96 -15.53 4.40 -17.06
C ALA A 96 -14.03 4.65 -16.81
N LEU A 97 -13.27 5.07 -17.83
CA LEU A 97 -11.83 5.35 -17.77
C LEU A 97 -11.54 6.82 -18.03
N GLN A 98 -11.46 7.59 -16.94
CA GLN A 98 -10.80 8.90 -16.95
C GLN A 98 -9.25 8.77 -16.95
N GLN A 99 -8.72 7.57 -17.21
CA GLN A 99 -7.28 7.27 -17.12
C GLN A 99 -6.56 7.50 -18.45
N ARG A 100 -5.33 8.04 -18.37
CA ARG A 100 -4.45 8.18 -19.54
C ARG A 100 -4.03 6.79 -20.04
N PRO A 101 -3.98 6.59 -21.37
CA PRO A 101 -3.53 5.32 -21.93
C PRO A 101 -2.04 5.14 -21.61
N LEU A 102 -1.60 3.89 -21.48
CA LEU A 102 -0.17 3.60 -21.40
C LEU A 102 0.54 3.98 -22.71
N ASP A 103 1.59 4.79 -22.59
CA ASP A 103 2.48 5.18 -23.69
C ASP A 103 3.85 4.50 -23.52
N TRP A 104 3.98 3.31 -24.11
CA TRP A 104 5.18 2.46 -24.05
C TRP A 104 6.43 3.12 -24.62
N SER A 105 6.28 4.12 -25.50
CA SER A 105 7.44 4.86 -26.05
C SER A 105 8.25 5.58 -24.96
N ARG A 106 7.65 5.83 -23.79
CA ARG A 106 8.27 6.51 -22.65
C ARG A 106 9.05 5.58 -21.72
N GLN A 107 8.90 4.26 -21.85
CA GLN A 107 9.46 3.29 -20.91
C GLN A 107 10.97 3.46 -20.72
N ALA A 108 11.73 3.49 -21.82
CA ALA A 108 13.19 3.59 -21.77
C ALA A 108 13.68 4.87 -21.07
N ALA A 109 13.06 6.01 -21.37
CA ALA A 109 13.43 7.28 -20.74
C ALA A 109 13.11 7.31 -19.23
N LEU A 110 12.01 6.68 -18.82
CA LEU A 110 11.63 6.58 -17.41
C LEU A 110 12.56 5.63 -16.64
N ALA A 111 12.86 4.47 -17.21
CA ALA A 111 13.83 3.53 -16.63
C ALA A 111 15.22 4.17 -16.49
N GLN A 112 15.67 4.89 -17.52
CA GLN A 112 16.93 5.64 -17.45
C GLN A 112 16.91 6.72 -16.37
N TYR A 113 15.79 7.44 -16.20
CA TYR A 113 15.66 8.43 -15.13
C TYR A 113 15.80 7.80 -13.73
N LEU A 114 15.19 6.64 -13.52
CA LEU A 114 15.29 5.88 -12.28
C LEU A 114 16.68 5.31 -12.03
N ALA A 115 17.38 4.86 -13.08
CA ALA A 115 18.72 4.28 -12.95
C ALA A 115 19.83 5.34 -12.79
N ALA A 116 19.72 6.48 -13.49
CA ALA A 116 20.82 7.45 -13.61
C ALA A 116 20.86 8.50 -12.50
N ARG A 117 19.76 8.73 -11.79
CA ARG A 117 19.70 9.73 -10.70
C ARG A 117 19.80 9.02 -9.35
N LYS A 118 20.41 9.66 -8.35
CA LYS A 118 20.36 9.16 -6.96
C LYS A 118 19.16 9.72 -6.19
N THR A 119 18.69 10.89 -6.61
CA THR A 119 17.56 11.62 -6.03
C THR A 119 16.46 11.75 -7.07
N HIS A 120 15.55 10.79 -7.07
CA HIS A 120 14.36 10.80 -7.92
C HIS A 120 13.24 11.54 -7.20
N LYS A 121 12.56 12.45 -7.88
CA LYS A 121 11.21 12.83 -7.46
C LYS A 121 10.30 11.73 -7.95
N PHE A 122 9.96 10.78 -7.09
CA PHE A 122 9.03 9.70 -7.40
C PHE A 122 7.71 9.95 -6.65
N PRO A 123 6.71 10.59 -7.30
CA PRO A 123 5.43 10.82 -6.66
C PRO A 123 4.76 9.51 -6.26
N PRO A 124 3.91 9.53 -5.22
CA PRO A 124 3.11 8.36 -4.83
C PRO A 124 2.36 7.74 -6.02
N VAL A 125 2.21 6.42 -6.01
CA VAL A 125 1.34 5.69 -6.92
C VAL A 125 0.03 5.44 -6.19
N LEU A 126 -1.08 5.90 -6.77
CA LEU A 126 -2.40 5.62 -6.22
C LEU A 126 -2.82 4.23 -6.71
N VAL A 127 -3.02 3.31 -5.77
CA VAL A 127 -3.44 1.95 -6.06
C VAL A 127 -4.81 1.65 -5.46
N VAL A 128 -5.49 0.66 -6.03
CA VAL A 128 -6.67 0.04 -5.44
C VAL A 128 -6.39 -1.41 -5.08
N LEU A 129 -6.94 -1.85 -3.95
CA LEU A 129 -6.97 -3.24 -3.55
C LEU A 129 -8.28 -3.86 -4.02
N SER A 130 -8.19 -5.02 -4.67
CA SER A 130 -9.33 -5.85 -5.04
C SER A 130 -9.15 -7.23 -4.43
N SER A 131 -10.02 -7.56 -3.47
CA SER A 131 -10.17 -8.91 -2.95
C SER A 131 -11.02 -9.75 -3.89
N GLY A 132 -10.79 -11.06 -3.98
CA GLY A 132 -11.49 -11.93 -4.93
C GLY A 132 -13.02 -11.96 -4.82
N TRP A 133 -13.60 -11.47 -3.72
CA TRP A 133 -15.04 -11.33 -3.56
C TRP A 133 -15.63 -10.08 -4.24
N VAL A 134 -14.82 -9.06 -4.52
CA VAL A 134 -15.28 -7.75 -5.03
C VAL A 134 -15.97 -7.91 -6.39
N ASP A 135 -15.40 -8.72 -7.29
CA ASP A 135 -15.99 -8.95 -8.61
C ASP A 135 -16.99 -10.12 -8.62
N ASN A 136 -17.26 -10.75 -7.47
CA ASN A 136 -18.24 -11.81 -7.32
C ASN A 136 -19.55 -11.27 -6.72
N ALA A 137 -20.53 -10.98 -7.57
CA ALA A 137 -21.84 -10.46 -7.16
C ALA A 137 -22.67 -11.41 -6.26
N GLN A 138 -22.24 -12.68 -6.11
CA GLN A 138 -22.86 -13.67 -5.23
C GLN A 138 -22.08 -13.88 -3.92
N ALA A 139 -21.01 -13.11 -3.70
CA ALA A 139 -20.21 -13.22 -2.48
C ALA A 139 -21.01 -12.73 -1.26
N ALA A 140 -20.82 -13.38 -0.11
CA ALA A 140 -21.54 -13.08 1.13
C ALA A 140 -21.29 -11.66 1.68
N GLN A 141 -20.22 -11.03 1.20
CA GLN A 141 -19.81 -9.66 1.47
C GLN A 141 -20.76 -8.63 0.85
N TRP A 142 -21.55 -9.01 -0.15
CA TRP A 142 -22.59 -8.16 -0.74
C TRP A 142 -23.92 -8.34 0.01
N ASP A 143 -24.61 -7.23 0.26
CA ASP A 143 -25.98 -7.27 0.77
C ASP A 143 -27.01 -7.49 -0.35
N LYS A 144 -28.27 -7.64 0.03
CA LYS A 144 -29.40 -7.82 -0.90
C LYS A 144 -29.58 -6.69 -1.92
N ASN A 145 -28.97 -5.53 -1.67
CA ASN A 145 -29.01 -4.35 -2.52
C ASN A 145 -27.69 -4.14 -3.28
N GLN A 146 -26.80 -5.16 -3.35
CA GLN A 146 -25.48 -5.08 -3.97
C GLN A 146 -24.57 -4.01 -3.34
N ARG A 147 -24.70 -3.79 -2.02
CA ARG A 147 -23.81 -2.92 -1.25
C ARG A 147 -22.82 -3.75 -0.46
N ALA A 148 -21.57 -3.29 -0.43
CA ALA A 148 -20.52 -3.95 0.34
C ALA A 148 -20.83 -3.85 1.84
N ARG A 149 -20.79 -4.98 2.54
CA ARG A 149 -20.95 -5.08 4.00
C ARG A 149 -19.63 -4.96 4.75
N GLN A 150 -18.51 -5.10 4.05
CA GLN A 150 -17.18 -5.03 4.62
C GLN A 150 -16.21 -4.39 3.64
N SER A 151 -15.07 -3.93 4.17
CA SER A 151 -13.98 -3.41 3.35
C SER A 151 -13.32 -4.52 2.54
N ALA A 152 -12.84 -4.19 1.34
CA ALA A 152 -11.96 -5.06 0.56
C ALA A 152 -10.51 -5.03 1.05
N ALA A 153 -10.19 -4.11 1.97
CA ALA A 153 -8.91 -3.94 2.62
C ALA A 153 -8.96 -4.47 4.06
N GLU A 154 -8.08 -5.40 4.39
CA GLU A 154 -7.93 -5.92 5.76
C GLU A 154 -6.81 -5.19 6.49
N PHE A 155 -7.15 -4.48 7.57
CA PHE A 155 -6.22 -3.63 8.32
C PHE A 155 -6.13 -4.06 9.79
N THR A 156 -4.92 -4.34 10.25
CA THR A 156 -4.59 -4.65 11.65
C THR A 156 -3.90 -3.45 12.30
N SER A 157 -4.58 -2.80 13.23
CA SER A 157 -4.02 -1.64 13.95
C SER A 157 -2.91 -2.05 14.92
N LEU A 158 -1.87 -1.20 15.01
CA LEU A 158 -0.74 -1.33 15.96
C LEU A 158 -0.75 -0.25 17.05
N ASP A 159 -1.68 0.72 16.95
CA ASP A 159 -1.82 1.84 17.87
C ASP A 159 -3.22 1.91 18.48
N LYS A 160 -3.38 2.60 19.60
CA LYS A 160 -4.68 2.71 20.28
C LYS A 160 -5.71 3.47 19.44
N ASP A 161 -5.25 4.41 18.62
CA ASP A 161 -6.09 5.32 17.84
C ASP A 161 -6.43 4.77 16.45
N ARG A 162 -5.94 3.57 16.10
CA ARG A 162 -6.17 2.90 14.81
C ARG A 162 -5.70 3.68 13.59
N THR A 163 -4.67 4.50 13.77
CA THR A 163 -4.08 5.35 12.73
C THR A 163 -2.88 4.69 12.03
N VAL A 164 -2.19 3.75 12.67
CA VAL A 164 -1.01 3.07 12.13
C VAL A 164 -1.18 1.58 12.27
N GLY A 165 -0.87 0.83 11.21
CA GLY A 165 -1.05 -0.61 11.26
C GLY A 165 -0.53 -1.34 10.04
N LEU A 166 -0.87 -2.62 9.97
CA LEU A 166 -0.49 -3.52 8.89
C LEU A 166 -1.70 -3.72 7.97
N LEU A 167 -1.50 -3.49 6.67
CA LEU A 167 -2.48 -3.75 5.63
C LEU A 167 -2.17 -5.10 4.97
N ASP A 168 -3.16 -5.98 4.87
CA ASP A 168 -3.00 -7.23 4.14
C ASP A 168 -2.87 -6.95 2.64
N VAL A 169 -1.78 -7.46 2.10
CA VAL A 169 -1.44 -7.42 0.67
C VAL A 169 -0.95 -8.80 0.25
N SER A 170 -1.50 -9.85 0.85
CA SER A 170 -1.14 -11.22 0.54
C SER A 170 -1.63 -11.61 -0.87
N ASP A 171 -1.28 -12.80 -1.36
CA ASP A 171 -1.47 -13.15 -2.77
C ASP A 171 -2.95 -13.25 -3.21
N HIS A 172 -3.89 -13.29 -2.26
CA HIS A 172 -5.32 -13.27 -2.56
C HIS A 172 -5.87 -11.84 -2.79
N VAL A 173 -5.06 -10.81 -2.52
CA VAL A 173 -5.37 -9.41 -2.77
C VAL A 173 -4.68 -8.97 -4.06
N SER A 174 -5.48 -8.59 -5.05
CA SER A 174 -4.97 -7.98 -6.28
C SER A 174 -4.81 -6.47 -6.12
N ILE A 175 -3.71 -5.91 -6.62
CA ILE A 175 -3.37 -4.50 -6.46
C ILE A 175 -3.21 -3.87 -7.84
N PHE A 176 -3.89 -2.76 -8.10
CA PHE A 176 -3.86 -2.10 -9.40
C PHE A 176 -3.54 -0.62 -9.28
N ALA A 177 -2.59 -0.13 -10.07
CA ALA A 177 -2.26 1.29 -10.16
C ALA A 177 -3.35 2.04 -10.94
N LEU A 178 -4.11 2.90 -10.28
CA LEU A 178 -5.05 3.80 -10.94
C LEU A 178 -4.32 5.04 -11.46
N ASP A 179 -3.58 5.74 -10.59
CA ASP A 179 -2.69 6.83 -10.98
C ASP A 179 -1.23 6.46 -10.72
N GLY A 180 -0.36 6.78 -11.68
CA GLY A 180 1.04 6.38 -11.67
C GLY A 180 1.37 5.16 -12.52
N GLN A 181 0.46 4.74 -13.40
CA GLN A 181 0.67 3.60 -14.31
C GLN A 181 1.92 3.76 -15.20
N HIS A 182 2.20 4.97 -15.70
CA HIS A 182 3.43 5.24 -16.44
C HIS A 182 4.68 5.14 -15.57
N ARG A 183 4.56 5.44 -14.27
CA ARG A 183 5.68 5.28 -13.33
C ARG A 183 5.96 3.80 -13.09
N LEU A 184 4.91 2.99 -12.91
CA LEU A 184 5.01 1.53 -12.87
C LEU A 184 5.65 0.96 -14.14
N MET A 185 5.32 1.50 -15.32
CA MET A 185 5.94 1.09 -16.59
C MET A 185 7.45 1.38 -16.66
N GLY A 186 7.94 2.42 -15.99
CA GLY A 186 9.36 2.75 -15.97
C GLY A 186 10.19 1.93 -14.97
N ILE A 187 9.53 1.28 -14.01
CA ILE A 187 10.14 0.38 -13.03
C ILE A 187 10.26 -1.01 -13.66
#